data_AF-A0AAV9NZ71-F1
#
_entry.id   AF-A0AAV9NZ71-F1
#
_cell.length_a   1.000
_cell.length_b   1.000
_cell.length_c   1.000
_cell.angle_alpha   90.00
_cell.angle_beta   90.00
_cell.angle_gamma   90.00
#
_symmetry.space_group_name_H-M   'P 1'
#
loop_
_entity.id
_entity.type
_entity.pdbx_description
1 polymer ?
#
loop_
_entity_poly.entity_id
_entity_poly.type
_entity_poly.pdbx_seq_one_letter_code
_entity_poly.pdbx_strand_id
1 'polypeptide(L)'
;MDSLTIAKYISIPATFILTGYGISASQSTVPLLYKVPTNISAEVFKGVYLNGKSFVAPGAIISASALAYLAYAIPSQRQLYAAACGLILSTQVWTVGVMLPGINRIMEISRSVVEQQKADATGETVKLMKAWVLQNWVRAALSGASGLTALSAWVGGA
;
A
#
# COMPACT_ATOMS: atom_id res chain seq x y z
N MET A 1 -3.30 24.53 18.29
CA MET A 1 -2.57 24.02 17.12
C MET A 1 -3.30 24.51 15.89
N ASP A 2 -2.63 25.20 14.95
CA ASP A 2 -3.29 25.69 13.74
C ASP A 2 -3.56 24.56 12.73
N SER A 3 -4.37 24.85 11.70
CA SER A 3 -4.78 23.88 10.68
C SER A 3 -3.62 23.34 9.85
N LEU A 4 -2.58 24.15 9.61
CA LEU A 4 -1.38 23.73 8.87
C LEU A 4 -0.58 22.70 9.67
N THR A 5 -0.42 22.95 10.97
CA THR A 5 0.28 22.07 11.90
C THR A 5 -0.47 20.75 12.03
N ILE A 6 -1.81 20.80 12.18
CA ILE A 6 -2.67 19.60 12.17
C ILE A 6 -2.46 18.79 10.88
N ALA A 7 -2.51 19.43 9.71
CA ALA A 7 -2.37 18.73 8.44
C ALA A 7 -0.99 18.06 8.29
N LYS A 8 0.10 18.69 8.76
CA LYS A 8 1.45 18.10 8.78
C LYS A 8 1.53 16.87 9.67
N TYR A 9 1.00 16.97 10.90
CA TYR A 9 0.97 15.86 11.86
C TYR A 9 0.06 14.70 11.45
N ILE A 10 -0.93 14.93 10.60
CA ILE A 10 -1.75 13.87 10.02
C ILE A 10 -1.00 13.21 8.84
N SER A 11 -0.68 14.00 7.82
CA SER A 11 -0.19 13.47 6.54
C SER A 11 1.15 12.77 6.62
N ILE A 12 2.14 13.38 7.28
CA ILE A 12 3.53 12.91 7.25
C ILE A 12 3.65 11.58 8.01
N PRO A 13 3.23 11.46 9.29
CA PRO A 13 3.26 10.18 9.98
C PRO A 13 2.41 9.11 9.29
N ALA A 14 1.22 9.46 8.78
CA ALA A 14 0.36 8.49 8.11
C ALA A 14 1.03 7.87 6.88
N THR A 15 1.70 8.67 6.04
CA THR A 15 2.43 8.14 4.87
C THR A 15 3.52 7.12 5.26
N PHE A 16 4.28 7.37 6.34
CA PHE A 16 5.27 6.42 6.86
C PHE A 16 4.65 5.19 7.50
N ILE A 17 3.51 5.32 8.20
CA ILE A 17 2.76 4.18 8.73
C ILE A 17 2.31 3.28 7.58
N LEU A 18 1.80 3.86 6.49
CA LEU A 18 1.39 3.10 5.30
C LEU A 18 2.57 2.39 4.62
N THR A 19 3.76 3.02 4.59
CA THR A 19 5.01 2.38 4.16
C THR A 19 5.34 1.18 5.03
N GLY A 20 5.41 1.37 6.35
CA GLY A 20 5.75 0.31 7.30
C GLY A 20 4.77 -0.87 7.22
N TYR A 21 3.48 -0.57 7.11
CA TYR A 21 2.44 -1.59 6.92
C TYR A 21 2.67 -2.40 5.64
N GLY A 22 2.97 -1.73 4.53
CA GLY A 22 3.31 -2.39 3.27
C GLY A 22 4.55 -3.28 3.37
N ILE A 23 5.62 -2.77 3.98
CA ILE A 23 6.87 -3.51 4.19
C ILE A 23 6.64 -4.74 5.07
N SER A 24 5.94 -4.60 6.18
CA SER A 24 5.67 -5.72 7.10
C SER A 24 4.92 -6.87 6.42
N ALA A 25 3.93 -6.55 5.58
CA ALA A 25 3.22 -7.56 4.80
C ALA A 25 4.15 -8.30 3.83
N SER A 26 5.03 -7.57 3.14
CA SER A 26 5.96 -8.11 2.13
C SER A 26 7.19 -8.81 2.69
N GLN A 27 7.66 -8.44 3.88
CA GLN A 27 8.86 -8.99 4.50
C GLN A 27 8.52 -10.14 5.46
N SER A 28 7.50 -9.97 6.30
CA SER A 28 7.30 -10.81 7.48
C SER A 28 6.01 -11.61 7.47
N THR A 29 5.06 -11.32 6.56
CA THR A 29 3.77 -12.02 6.50
C THR A 29 3.67 -12.94 5.30
N VAL A 30 3.59 -12.39 4.09
CA VAL A 30 3.32 -13.17 2.87
C VAL A 30 4.42 -14.19 2.54
N PRO A 31 5.72 -13.91 2.72
CA PRO A 31 6.76 -14.90 2.45
C PRO A 31 6.66 -16.19 3.29
N LEU A 32 6.10 -16.12 4.49
CA LEU A 32 5.89 -17.30 5.34
C LEU A 32 4.83 -18.24 4.75
N LEU A 33 3.96 -17.74 3.88
CA LEU A 33 2.89 -18.52 3.24
C LEU A 33 3.40 -19.39 2.07
N TYR A 34 4.63 -19.17 1.58
CA TYR A 34 5.15 -19.88 0.40
C TYR A 34 5.30 -21.39 0.59
N LYS A 35 5.42 -21.84 1.84
CA LYS A 35 5.60 -23.26 2.20
C LYS A 35 4.31 -23.89 2.72
N VAL A 36 3.22 -23.14 2.72
CA VAL A 36 1.92 -23.56 3.26
C VAL A 36 1.05 -24.05 2.09
N PRO A 37 0.32 -25.18 2.24
CA PRO A 37 -0.59 -25.68 1.22
C PRO A 37 -1.55 -24.60 0.69
N THR A 38 -1.89 -24.63 -0.62
CA THR A 38 -2.65 -23.56 -1.27
C THR A 38 -3.99 -23.27 -0.59
N ASN A 39 -4.70 -24.30 -0.13
CA ASN A 39 -5.99 -24.15 0.54
C ASN A 39 -5.92 -23.25 1.78
N ILE A 40 -4.79 -23.26 2.50
CA ILE A 40 -4.57 -22.43 3.68
C ILE A 40 -3.93 -21.09 3.27
N SER A 41 -2.88 -21.13 2.45
CA SER A 41 -2.13 -19.92 2.11
C SER A 41 -2.98 -18.90 1.35
N ALA A 42 -3.81 -19.34 0.40
CA ALA A 42 -4.71 -18.45 -0.34
C ALA A 42 -5.76 -17.78 0.56
N GLU A 43 -6.33 -18.51 1.54
CA GLU A 43 -7.31 -17.95 2.48
C GLU A 43 -6.64 -16.97 3.46
N VAL A 44 -5.46 -17.29 3.97
CA VAL A 44 -4.69 -16.37 4.82
C VAL A 44 -4.31 -15.10 4.05
N PHE A 45 -3.85 -15.23 2.80
CA PHE A 45 -3.55 -14.08 1.95
C PHE A 45 -4.78 -13.21 1.72
N LYS A 46 -5.96 -13.82 1.48
CA LYS A 46 -7.22 -13.11 1.36
C LYS A 46 -7.52 -12.27 2.60
N GLY A 47 -7.35 -12.84 3.80
CA GLY A 47 -7.47 -12.11 5.06
C GLY A 47 -6.49 -10.94 5.15
N VAL A 48 -5.21 -11.16 4.85
CA VAL A 48 -4.17 -10.11 4.83
C VAL A 48 -4.55 -8.97 3.89
N TYR A 49 -5.01 -9.28 2.67
CA TYR A 49 -5.39 -8.25 1.70
C TYR A 49 -6.63 -7.48 2.12
N LEU A 50 -7.70 -8.15 2.56
CA LEU A 50 -8.95 -7.48 2.92
C LEU A 50 -8.79 -6.58 4.15
N ASN A 51 -8.08 -7.07 5.18
CA ASN A 51 -7.74 -6.27 6.36
C ASN A 51 -6.76 -5.14 6.01
N GLY A 52 -5.80 -5.40 5.13
CA GLY A 52 -4.89 -4.37 4.64
C GLY A 52 -5.65 -3.27 3.89
N LYS A 53 -6.59 -3.65 3.01
CA LYS A 53 -7.40 -2.69 2.24
C LYS A 53 -8.25 -1.79 3.15
N SER A 54 -8.86 -2.35 4.20
CA SER A 54 -9.70 -1.57 5.12
C SER A 54 -8.90 -0.57 5.97
N PHE A 55 -7.60 -0.77 6.15
CA PHE A 55 -6.71 0.18 6.83
C PHE A 55 -6.02 1.14 5.86
N VAL A 56 -5.42 0.62 4.79
CA VAL A 56 -4.58 1.38 3.87
C VAL A 56 -5.39 2.38 3.04
N ALA A 57 -6.56 2.00 2.55
CA ALA A 57 -7.32 2.88 1.65
C ALA A 57 -7.82 4.14 2.36
N PRO A 58 -8.44 4.06 3.56
CA PRO A 58 -8.81 5.26 4.32
C PRO A 58 -7.59 6.09 4.72
N GLY A 59 -6.49 5.45 5.14
CA GLY A 59 -5.26 6.15 5.50
C GLY A 59 -4.66 6.94 4.32
N ALA A 60 -4.68 6.37 3.11
CA ALA A 60 -4.22 7.04 1.90
C ALA A 60 -5.10 8.24 1.55
N ILE A 61 -6.43 8.12 1.68
CA ILE A 61 -7.38 9.23 1.44
C ILE A 61 -7.12 10.37 2.42
N ILE A 62 -7.06 10.08 3.73
CA ILE A 62 -6.82 11.09 4.77
C ILE A 62 -5.49 11.80 4.53
N SER A 63 -4.44 11.04 4.22
CA SER A 63 -3.11 11.58 3.93
C SER A 63 -3.12 12.47 2.68
N ALA A 64 -3.74 12.01 1.59
CA ALA A 64 -3.84 12.76 0.34
C ALA A 64 -4.61 14.07 0.53
N SER A 65 -5.73 14.05 1.25
CA SER A 65 -6.52 15.26 1.54
C SER A 65 -5.73 16.28 2.35
N ALA A 66 -4.98 15.83 3.37
CA ALA A 66 -4.13 16.72 4.16
C ALA A 66 -2.95 17.29 3.34
N LEU A 67 -2.33 16.49 2.47
CA LEU A 67 -1.27 16.96 1.57
C LEU A 67 -1.80 17.94 0.51
N ALA A 68 -2.98 17.69 -0.05
CA ALA A 68 -3.64 18.59 -0.98
C ALA A 68 -3.96 19.94 -0.30
N TYR A 69 -4.45 19.91 0.94
CA TYR A 69 -4.68 21.12 1.72
C TYR A 69 -3.39 21.91 1.95
N LEU A 70 -2.29 21.24 2.32
CA LEU A 70 -0.98 21.90 2.49
C LEU A 70 -0.46 22.51 1.18
N ALA A 71 -0.63 21.82 0.04
CA ALA A 71 -0.25 22.33 -1.27
C ALA A 71 -1.05 23.60 -1.66
N TYR A 72 -2.34 23.63 -1.29
CA TYR A 72 -3.19 24.80 -1.49
C TYR A 72 -2.79 25.96 -0.57
N ALA A 73 -2.61 25.69 0.72
CA ALA A 73 -2.46 26.69 1.77
C ALA A 73 -1.04 27.27 1.90
N ILE A 74 0.00 26.58 1.39
CA ILE A 74 1.40 27.03 1.47
C ILE A 74 1.98 27.19 0.06
N PRO A 75 1.77 28.34 -0.62
CA PRO A 75 2.20 28.54 -2.01
C PRO A 75 3.70 28.31 -2.25
N SER A 76 4.55 28.67 -1.28
CA SER A 76 6.01 28.48 -1.36
C SER A 76 6.44 27.01 -1.41
N GLN A 77 5.63 26.09 -0.89
CA GLN A 77 5.91 24.65 -0.81
C GLN A 77 4.94 23.81 -1.66
N ARG A 78 4.09 24.48 -2.46
CA ARG A 78 3.00 23.85 -3.23
C ARG A 78 3.46 22.64 -4.03
N GLN A 79 4.57 22.78 -4.75
CA GLN A 79 5.04 21.72 -5.64
C GLN A 79 5.44 20.45 -4.88
N LEU A 80 6.07 20.59 -3.72
CA LEU A 80 6.48 19.44 -2.92
C LEU A 80 5.28 18.74 -2.29
N TYR A 81 4.33 19.50 -1.71
CA TYR A 81 3.12 18.89 -1.16
C TYR A 81 2.20 18.30 -2.23
N ALA A 82 2.12 18.92 -3.42
CA ALA A 82 1.39 18.35 -4.55
C ALA A 82 2.07 17.07 -5.07
N ALA A 83 3.40 17.03 -5.16
CA ALA A 83 4.15 15.84 -5.53
C ALA A 83 3.95 14.71 -4.50
N ALA A 84 4.03 15.02 -3.20
CA ALA A 84 3.74 14.07 -2.14
C ALA A 84 2.30 13.51 -2.23
N CYS A 85 1.32 14.37 -2.52
CA CYS A 85 -0.07 13.96 -2.77
C CYS A 85 -0.18 13.02 -3.98
N GLY A 86 0.48 13.35 -5.09
CA GLY A 86 0.54 12.51 -6.28
C GLY A 86 1.15 11.13 -6.00
N LEU A 87 2.23 11.08 -5.22
CA LEU A 87 2.89 9.84 -4.83
C LEU A 87 1.97 8.94 -3.99
N ILE A 88 1.26 9.48 -3.00
CA ILE A 88 0.35 8.67 -2.18
C ILE A 88 -0.86 8.18 -2.99
N LEU A 89 -1.43 9.00 -3.89
CA LEU A 89 -2.53 8.59 -4.77
C LEU A 89 -2.08 7.54 -5.78
N SER A 90 -0.83 7.61 -6.25
CA SER A 90 -0.25 6.62 -7.16
C SER A 90 -0.22 5.21 -6.57
N THR A 91 -0.26 5.07 -5.24
CA THR A 91 -0.38 3.74 -4.58
C THR A 91 -1.69 3.04 -4.95
N GLN A 92 -2.79 3.79 -5.10
CA GLN A 92 -4.10 3.23 -5.46
C GLN A 92 -4.14 2.92 -6.95
N VAL A 93 -3.62 3.82 -7.79
CA VAL A 93 -3.48 3.59 -9.23
C VAL A 93 -2.64 2.34 -9.49
N TRP A 94 -1.52 2.18 -8.79
CA TRP A 94 -0.66 0.99 -8.88
C TRP A 94 -1.40 -0.29 -8.46
N THR A 95 -2.18 -0.22 -7.38
CA THR A 95 -2.95 -1.37 -6.90
C THR A 95 -3.96 -1.82 -7.96
N VAL A 96 -4.76 -0.89 -8.50
CA VAL A 96 -5.79 -1.20 -9.49
C VAL A 96 -5.18 -1.63 -10.82
N GLY A 97 -4.15 -0.92 -11.30
CA GLY A 97 -3.55 -1.15 -12.61
C GLY A 97 -2.63 -2.37 -12.70
N VAL A 98 -1.94 -2.73 -11.60
CA VAL A 98 -0.88 -3.75 -11.63
C VAL A 98 -1.17 -4.93 -10.71
N MET A 99 -1.64 -4.67 -9.49
CA MET A 99 -1.75 -5.72 -8.47
C MET A 99 -3.07 -6.49 -8.55
N LEU A 100 -4.15 -5.81 -8.95
CA LEU A 100 -5.51 -6.32 -8.85
C LEU A 100 -5.76 -7.64 -9.60
N PRO A 101 -5.23 -7.88 -10.82
CA PRO A 101 -5.43 -9.15 -11.50
C PRO A 101 -4.88 -10.35 -10.71
N GLY A 102 -3.66 -10.22 -10.17
CA GLY A 102 -3.04 -11.28 -9.36
C GLY A 102 -3.76 -11.49 -8.04
N ILE A 103 -4.19 -10.40 -7.40
CA ILE A 103 -5.01 -10.47 -6.17
C ILE A 103 -6.31 -11.23 -6.46
N ASN A 104 -7.04 -10.86 -7.51
CA ASN A 104 -8.30 -11.50 -7.86
C ASN A 104 -8.12 -12.99 -8.16
N ARG A 105 -7.01 -13.38 -8.81
CA ARG A 105 -6.71 -14.80 -9.04
C ARG A 105 -6.48 -15.56 -7.74
N ILE A 106 -5.74 -15.01 -6.77
CA ILE A 106 -5.59 -15.64 -5.45
C ILE A 106 -6.95 -15.72 -4.72
N MET A 107 -7.82 -14.70 -4.86
CA MET A 107 -9.17 -14.72 -4.29
C MET A 107 -10.04 -15.81 -4.90
N GLU A 108 -9.94 -16.05 -6.21
CA GLU A 108 -10.63 -17.14 -6.88
C GLU A 108 -10.16 -18.50 -6.36
N ILE A 109 -8.83 -18.70 -6.29
CA ILE A 109 -8.22 -19.91 -5.72
C ILE A 109 -8.71 -20.14 -4.29
N SER A 110 -8.80 -19.10 -3.46
CA SER A 110 -9.28 -19.24 -2.07
C SER A 110 -10.72 -19.80 -1.95
N ARG A 111 -11.54 -19.67 -2.99
CA ARG A 111 -12.97 -20.02 -2.95
C ARG A 111 -13.33 -21.38 -3.55
N SER A 112 -12.41 -22.04 -4.26
CA SER A 112 -12.72 -23.25 -5.03
C SER A 112 -11.69 -24.35 -4.79
N VAL A 113 -12.14 -25.50 -4.29
CA VAL A 113 -11.29 -26.70 -4.10
C VAL A 113 -10.65 -27.14 -5.41
N VAL A 114 -11.38 -27.04 -6.53
CA VAL A 114 -10.87 -27.40 -7.86
C VAL A 114 -9.74 -26.46 -8.27
N GLU A 115 -9.87 -25.16 -8.02
CA GLU A 115 -8.81 -24.20 -8.32
C GLU A 115 -7.61 -24.35 -7.37
N GLN A 116 -7.83 -24.70 -6.11
CA GLN A 116 -6.76 -25.00 -5.15
C GLN A 116 -5.92 -26.19 -5.62
N GLN A 117 -6.55 -27.28 -6.05
CA GLN A 117 -5.85 -28.46 -6.57
C GLN A 117 -5.02 -28.13 -7.82
N LYS A 118 -5.58 -27.37 -8.76
CA LYS A 118 -4.85 -26.92 -9.96
C LYS A 118 -3.66 -26.02 -9.61
N ALA A 119 -3.86 -25.09 -8.69
CA ALA A 119 -2.83 -24.15 -8.28
C ALA A 119 -1.72 -24.83 -7.47
N ASP A 120 -2.04 -25.83 -6.65
CA ASP A 120 -1.05 -26.67 -5.96
C ASP A 120 -0.22 -27.48 -6.96
N ALA A 121 -0.86 -28.12 -7.95
CA ALA A 121 -0.16 -28.91 -8.97
C ALA A 121 0.84 -28.09 -9.81
N THR A 122 0.58 -26.78 -9.96
CA THR A 122 1.37 -25.87 -10.81
C THR A 122 2.26 -24.90 -10.03
N GLY A 123 2.10 -24.82 -8.70
CA GLY A 123 2.75 -23.81 -7.86
C GLY A 123 2.27 -22.38 -8.13
N GLU A 124 1.09 -22.22 -8.76
CA GLU A 124 0.55 -20.92 -9.19
C GLU A 124 0.41 -19.95 -8.01
N THR A 125 -0.14 -20.41 -6.88
CA THR A 125 -0.37 -19.60 -5.68
C THR A 125 0.91 -18.92 -5.21
N VAL A 126 2.00 -19.68 -5.10
CA VAL A 126 3.31 -19.16 -4.65
C VAL A 126 3.86 -18.15 -5.66
N LYS A 127 3.71 -18.41 -6.96
CA LYS A 127 4.13 -17.47 -8.01
C LYS A 127 3.38 -16.14 -7.91
N LEU A 128 2.05 -16.19 -7.72
CA LEU A 128 1.21 -15.00 -7.56
C LEU A 128 1.57 -14.23 -6.29
N MET A 129 1.79 -14.91 -5.16
CA MET A 129 2.18 -14.27 -3.91
C MET A 129 3.56 -13.60 -4.01
N LYS A 130 4.54 -14.24 -4.67
CA LYS A 130 5.86 -13.62 -4.93
C LYS A 130 5.74 -12.38 -5.81
N ALA A 131 4.94 -12.44 -6.86
CA ALA A 131 4.66 -11.28 -7.71
C ALA A 131 4.01 -10.15 -6.91
N TRP A 132 3.01 -10.48 -6.09
CA TRP A 132 2.36 -9.51 -5.21
C TRP A 132 3.36 -8.87 -4.23
N VAL A 133 4.26 -9.64 -3.62
CA VAL A 133 5.28 -9.11 -2.70
C VAL A 133 6.14 -8.06 -3.39
N LEU A 134 6.62 -8.34 -4.61
CA LEU A 134 7.43 -7.40 -5.38
C LEU A 134 6.63 -6.13 -5.74
N GLN A 135 5.40 -6.29 -6.19
CA GLN A 135 4.53 -5.16 -6.53
C GLN A 135 4.18 -4.33 -5.28
N ASN A 136 4.01 -4.97 -4.13
CA ASN A 136 3.69 -4.32 -2.87
C ASN A 136 4.88 -3.54 -2.31
N TRP A 137 6.12 -3.97 -2.59
CA TRP A 137 7.32 -3.16 -2.33
C TRP A 137 7.30 -1.84 -3.09
N VAL A 138 6.90 -1.84 -4.37
CA VAL A 138 6.72 -0.61 -5.15
C VAL A 138 5.68 0.30 -4.50
N ARG A 139 4.54 -0.27 -4.08
CA ARG A 139 3.48 0.48 -3.38
C ARG A 139 3.96 1.08 -2.05
N ALA A 140 4.76 0.34 -1.29
CA ALA A 140 5.38 0.83 -0.04
C ALA A 140 6.40 1.93 -0.32
N ALA A 141 7.22 1.79 -1.36
CA ALA A 141 8.19 2.80 -1.78
C ALA A 141 7.50 4.11 -2.21
N LEU A 142 6.39 4.05 -2.96
CA LEU A 142 5.58 5.23 -3.30
C LEU A 142 5.07 5.96 -2.05
N SER A 143 4.57 5.20 -1.06
CA SER A 143 4.12 5.77 0.23
C SER A 143 5.29 6.41 1.00
N GLY A 144 6.47 5.77 0.97
CA GLY A 144 7.66 6.25 1.67
C GLY A 144 8.23 7.51 1.02
N ALA A 145 8.26 7.53 -0.32
CA ALA A 145 8.63 8.70 -1.10
C ALA A 145 7.68 9.87 -0.82
N SER A 146 6.37 9.63 -0.73
CA SER A 146 5.39 10.65 -0.33
C SER A 146 5.75 11.28 1.02
N GLY A 147 6.03 10.44 2.03
CA GLY A 147 6.42 10.91 3.36
C GLY A 147 7.72 11.70 3.38
N LEU A 148 8.74 11.23 2.66
CA LEU A 148 10.03 11.92 2.53
C LEU A 148 9.89 13.27 1.82
N THR A 149 9.09 13.34 0.74
CA THR A 149 8.83 14.60 0.01
C THR A 149 8.03 15.58 0.88
N ALA A 150 7.03 15.11 1.62
CA ALA A 150 6.26 15.98 2.51
C ALA A 150 7.10 16.46 3.72
N LEU A 151 7.99 15.62 4.24
CA LEU A 151 8.91 15.97 5.31
C LEU A 151 9.96 16.97 4.83
N SER A 152 10.53 16.79 3.63
CA SER A 152 11.48 17.75 3.07
C SER A 152 10.84 19.12 2.82
N ALA A 153 9.57 19.15 2.40
CA ALA A 153 8.80 20.39 2.31
C ALA A 153 8.68 21.09 3.68
N TRP A 154 8.36 20.32 4.72
CA TRP A 154 8.23 20.87 6.07
C TRP A 154 9.55 21.43 6.60
N VAL A 155 10.63 20.65 6.54
CA VAL A 155 11.93 21.05 7.09
C VAL A 155 12.59 22.15 6.24
N GLY A 156 12.43 22.10 4.92
CA GLY A 156 13.08 23.02 3.98
C GLY A 156 12.41 24.39 3.83
N GLY A 157 11.27 24.63 4.49
CA GLY A 157 10.76 26.00 4.61
C GLY A 157 10.22 26.35 5.99
N ALA A 158 10.78 25.69 7.03
CA ALA A 158 10.99 26.33 8.32
C ALA A 158 12.24 27.23 8.21
#